data_AF-A0A3D4QSC6-F1
#
_entry.id   AF-A0A3D4QSC6-F1
#
_cell.length_a   1.000
_cell.length_b   1.000
_cell.length_c   1.000
_cell.angle_alpha   90.00
_cell.angle_beta   90.00
_cell.angle_gamma   90.00
#
_symmetry.space_group_name_H-M   'P 1'
#
loop_
_entity.id
_entity.type
_entity.pdbx_description
1 polymer ?
#
loop_
_entity_poly.entity_id
_entity_poly.type
_entity_poly.pdbx_seq_one_letter_code
_entity_poly.pdbx_strand_id
1 'polypeptide(L)'
;MEFIKALLNTDKSKENIIITIVSGGNINSKIILSDNEIIYSNNDKINWEPIIQAIPKNKKSQLISLNDEKIYIEFLRKANNVVICGAGHISIPIIKMCKLLDLPVTVIDDRITFTDNAVRAGADNVICEAFEKALDRIEGDNGTYFIIVTRGHRYDQICLQKIIEKENAYIGMIGSRSRVRKVLDYIEEQGISREKLNKVYTPIGLSIGAETPAEIAVAIMAQVIEVKNKERGSGNYSEDILNAIMNENTRDIPKAQVTIVSRRGSAPREVGTKMIVLKDGTMIGTIGGGCVEANLRLAAFQSIENNKCQLIQADMTGSEAEDDGMVCGGIVEIYVEPLL
;
A
#
# COMPACT_ATOMS: atom_id res chain seq x y z
N MET A 1 -10.85 -5.41 20.49
CA MET A 1 -9.53 -4.70 20.57
C MET A 1 -8.27 -5.58 20.53
N GLU A 2 -8.25 -6.81 21.05
CA GLU A 2 -7.02 -7.64 21.12
C GLU A 2 -6.37 -7.93 19.77
N PHE A 3 -7.18 -8.21 18.74
CA PHE A 3 -6.74 -8.36 17.36
C PHE A 3 -5.88 -7.19 16.88
N ILE A 4 -6.31 -5.95 17.14
CA ILE A 4 -5.59 -4.74 16.67
C ILE A 4 -4.28 -4.57 17.43
N LYS A 5 -4.23 -4.92 18.72
CA LYS A 5 -2.97 -4.92 19.48
C LYS A 5 -2.00 -5.97 18.93
N ALA A 6 -2.48 -7.18 18.63
CA ALA A 6 -1.65 -8.22 18.02
C ALA A 6 -1.13 -7.78 16.64
N LEU A 7 -2.00 -7.16 15.83
CA LEU A 7 -1.64 -6.58 14.53
C LEU A 7 -0.53 -5.52 14.66
N LEU A 8 -0.65 -4.58 15.59
CA LEU A 8 0.35 -3.53 15.81
C LEU A 8 1.71 -4.08 16.30
N ASN A 9 1.69 -5.23 16.98
CA ASN A 9 2.89 -5.91 17.49
C ASN A 9 3.49 -6.92 16.52
N THR A 10 2.95 -7.05 15.30
CA THR A 10 3.54 -7.92 14.27
C THR A 10 4.98 -7.50 13.95
N ASP A 11 5.85 -8.50 13.77
CA ASP A 11 7.18 -8.25 13.25
C ASP A 11 7.06 -7.88 11.77
N LYS A 12 7.25 -6.59 11.47
CA LYS A 12 7.11 -6.06 10.11
C LYS A 12 8.13 -6.69 9.15
N SER A 13 9.25 -7.24 9.62
CA SER A 13 10.22 -7.91 8.75
C SER A 13 9.70 -9.25 8.19
N LYS A 14 8.70 -9.85 8.84
CA LYS A 14 8.08 -11.12 8.46
C LYS A 14 6.91 -10.95 7.51
N GLU A 15 6.54 -12.04 6.83
CA GLU A 15 5.28 -12.09 6.11
C GLU A 15 4.12 -12.25 7.11
N ASN A 16 3.29 -11.22 7.20
CA ASN A 16 2.12 -11.21 8.07
C ASN A 16 0.84 -11.38 7.24
N ILE A 17 -0.01 -12.33 7.63
CA ILE A 17 -1.26 -12.66 6.91
C ILE A 17 -2.40 -12.67 7.93
N ILE A 18 -3.47 -11.94 7.64
CA ILE A 18 -4.73 -12.06 8.37
C ILE A 18 -5.63 -13.01 7.59
N ILE A 19 -6.20 -13.98 8.28
CA ILE A 19 -7.22 -14.85 7.71
C ILE A 19 -8.50 -14.60 8.49
N THR A 20 -9.58 -14.23 7.80
CA THR A 20 -10.88 -13.96 8.40
C THR A 20 -11.95 -14.78 7.69
N ILE A 21 -12.75 -15.54 8.44
CA ILE A 21 -13.95 -16.18 7.92
C ILE A 21 -15.05 -15.12 7.84
N VAL A 22 -15.51 -14.82 6.62
CA VAL A 22 -16.44 -13.71 6.35
C VAL A 22 -17.87 -14.16 6.04
N SER A 23 -18.11 -15.47 5.93
CA SER A 23 -19.47 -16.04 5.84
C SER A 23 -19.54 -17.40 6.52
N GLY A 24 -20.76 -17.87 6.78
CA GLY A 24 -21.01 -19.19 7.37
C GLY A 24 -21.11 -19.17 8.89
N GLY A 25 -21.05 -20.37 9.50
CA GLY A 25 -21.26 -20.56 10.94
C GLY A 25 -20.12 -19.98 11.79
N ASN A 26 -18.91 -19.89 11.23
CA ASN A 26 -17.73 -19.38 11.91
C ASN A 26 -17.40 -17.91 11.59
N ILE A 27 -18.36 -17.14 11.06
CA ILE A 27 -18.15 -15.73 10.68
C ILE A 27 -17.48 -14.92 11.81
N ASN A 28 -16.58 -14.01 11.44
CA ASN A 28 -15.71 -13.20 12.32
C ASN A 28 -14.54 -13.96 12.96
N SER A 29 -14.48 -15.29 12.86
CA SER A 29 -13.30 -16.01 13.31
C SER A 29 -12.08 -15.61 12.48
N LYS A 30 -10.99 -15.27 13.15
CA LYS A 30 -9.79 -14.77 12.51
C LYS A 30 -8.50 -15.14 13.24
N ILE A 31 -7.45 -15.27 12.44
CA ILE A 31 -6.07 -15.45 12.91
C ILE A 31 -5.14 -14.42 12.28
N ILE A 32 -4.01 -14.19 12.94
CA ILE A 32 -2.84 -13.53 12.35
C ILE A 32 -1.72 -14.56 12.29
N LEU A 33 -1.18 -14.77 11.10
CA LEU A 33 0.01 -15.55 10.83
C LEU A 33 1.21 -14.61 10.67
N SER A 34 2.36 -14.99 11.22
CA SER A 34 3.65 -14.35 10.99
C SER A 34 4.67 -15.43 10.62
N ASP A 35 5.15 -15.44 9.38
CA ASP A 35 5.99 -16.52 8.80
C ASP A 35 5.48 -17.95 9.10
N ASN A 36 4.17 -18.15 8.92
CA ASN A 36 3.43 -19.40 9.19
C ASN A 36 3.16 -19.74 10.67
N GLU A 37 3.59 -18.92 11.62
CA GLU A 37 3.22 -19.08 13.03
C GLU A 37 1.95 -18.31 13.34
N ILE A 38 0.97 -18.95 13.98
CA ILE A 38 -0.23 -18.26 14.48
C ILE A 38 0.19 -17.44 15.70
N ILE A 39 0.19 -16.11 15.57
CA ILE A 39 0.48 -15.18 16.66
C ILE A 39 -0.78 -14.65 17.35
N TYR A 40 -1.94 -14.86 16.73
CA TYR A 40 -3.25 -14.47 17.24
C TYR A 40 -4.34 -15.38 16.69
N SER A 41 -5.31 -15.72 17.54
CA SER A 41 -6.56 -16.40 17.20
C SER A 41 -7.65 -15.89 18.13
N ASN A 42 -8.84 -15.59 17.59
CA ASN A 42 -10.03 -15.31 18.42
C ASN A 42 -10.95 -16.53 18.56
N ASN A 43 -10.61 -17.66 17.93
CA ASN A 43 -11.41 -18.87 17.95
C ASN A 43 -10.54 -20.13 17.77
N ASP A 44 -10.05 -20.66 18.89
CA ASP A 44 -9.16 -21.83 18.92
C ASP A 44 -9.88 -23.16 18.66
N LYS A 45 -11.21 -23.14 18.52
CA LYS A 45 -11.99 -24.35 18.19
C LYS A 45 -11.92 -24.69 16.70
N ILE A 46 -11.46 -23.75 15.87
CA ILE A 46 -11.35 -23.94 14.43
C ILE A 46 -10.04 -24.64 14.11
N ASN A 47 -10.13 -25.67 13.27
CA ASN A 47 -8.95 -26.24 12.64
C ASN A 47 -8.49 -25.34 11.50
N TRP A 48 -7.48 -24.49 11.76
CA TRP A 48 -6.96 -23.53 10.79
C TRP A 48 -6.06 -24.17 9.72
N GLU A 49 -5.54 -25.38 9.94
CA GLU A 49 -4.58 -26.04 9.06
C GLU A 49 -5.04 -26.15 7.59
N PRO A 50 -6.29 -26.57 7.28
CA PRO A 50 -6.76 -26.62 5.89
C PRO A 50 -6.83 -25.24 5.24
N ILE A 51 -7.13 -24.20 6.02
CA ILE A 51 -7.22 -22.82 5.54
C ILE A 51 -5.83 -22.26 5.27
N ILE A 52 -4.87 -22.55 6.15
CA ILE A 52 -3.45 -22.17 6.00
C ILE A 52 -2.86 -22.84 4.75
N GLN A 53 -3.16 -24.11 4.50
CA GLN A 53 -2.72 -24.83 3.30
C GLN A 53 -3.34 -24.28 2.00
N ALA A 54 -4.48 -23.60 2.09
CA ALA A 54 -5.15 -22.96 0.96
C ALA A 54 -4.67 -21.52 0.69
N ILE A 55 -3.70 -21.00 1.45
CA ILE A 55 -3.13 -19.67 1.24
C ILE A 55 -2.58 -19.55 -0.19
N PRO A 56 -2.96 -18.51 -0.95
CA PRO A 56 -2.62 -18.43 -2.35
C PRO A 56 -1.15 -18.05 -2.55
N LYS A 57 -0.46 -18.82 -3.39
CA LYS A 57 0.98 -18.65 -3.71
C LYS A 57 1.30 -17.34 -4.42
N ASN A 58 0.32 -16.69 -5.05
CA ASN A 58 0.49 -15.39 -5.70
C ASN A 58 0.61 -14.23 -4.69
N LYS A 59 0.42 -14.50 -3.40
CA LYS A 59 0.46 -13.53 -2.31
C LYS A 59 -0.53 -12.37 -2.50
N LYS A 60 -1.62 -12.55 -3.25
CA LYS A 60 -2.63 -11.50 -3.42
C LYS A 60 -3.72 -11.69 -2.37
N SER A 61 -4.10 -10.59 -1.71
CA SER A 61 -5.25 -10.59 -0.81
C SER A 61 -6.51 -10.88 -1.62
N GLN A 62 -7.27 -11.89 -1.22
CA GLN A 62 -8.43 -12.35 -1.98
C GLN A 62 -9.38 -13.17 -1.13
N LEU A 63 -10.61 -13.31 -1.63
CA LEU A 63 -11.60 -14.22 -1.09
C LEU A 63 -11.42 -15.61 -1.70
N ILE A 64 -11.41 -16.64 -0.85
CA ILE A 64 -11.48 -18.03 -1.26
C ILE A 64 -12.72 -18.68 -0.66
N SER A 65 -13.19 -19.77 -1.26
CA SER A 65 -14.28 -20.59 -0.72
C SER A 65 -13.73 -21.93 -0.24
N LEU A 66 -14.06 -22.32 0.98
CA LEU A 66 -13.69 -23.61 1.57
C LEU A 66 -14.80 -24.08 2.51
N ASN A 67 -15.24 -25.33 2.37
CA ASN A 67 -16.29 -25.94 3.23
C ASN A 67 -17.58 -25.09 3.35
N ASP A 68 -18.08 -24.55 2.24
CA ASP A 68 -19.25 -23.65 2.17
C ASP A 68 -19.09 -22.30 2.93
N GLU A 69 -17.89 -22.01 3.43
CA GLU A 69 -17.52 -20.73 4.01
C GLU A 69 -16.68 -19.91 3.04
N LYS A 70 -16.85 -18.59 3.07
CA LYS A 70 -16.00 -17.64 2.36
C LYS A 70 -14.95 -17.12 3.34
N ILE A 71 -13.70 -17.18 2.94
CA ILE A 71 -12.54 -16.85 3.76
C ILE A 71 -11.76 -15.76 3.06
N TYR A 72 -11.63 -14.63 3.72
CA TYR A 72 -10.80 -13.53 3.24
C TYR A 72 -9.38 -13.70 3.76
N ILE A 73 -8.43 -13.85 2.83
CA ILE A 73 -7.00 -13.91 3.12
C ILE A 73 -6.42 -12.56 2.76
N GLU A 74 -5.89 -11.86 3.76
CA GLU A 74 -5.31 -10.53 3.65
C GLU A 74 -3.81 -10.59 3.95
N PHE A 75 -2.99 -10.39 2.93
CA PHE A 75 -1.55 -10.22 3.10
C PHE A 75 -1.29 -8.80 3.57
N LEU A 76 -0.80 -8.66 4.80
CA LEU A 76 -0.44 -7.37 5.36
C LEU A 76 0.80 -6.84 4.64
N ARG A 77 0.65 -5.66 4.05
CA ARG A 77 1.73 -5.00 3.31
C ARG A 77 2.33 -3.89 4.15
N LYS A 78 3.66 -3.75 4.08
CA LYS A 78 4.34 -2.58 4.63
C LYS A 78 3.83 -1.31 3.95
N ALA A 79 3.83 -0.20 4.68
CA ALA A 79 3.52 1.09 4.11
C ALA A 79 4.50 1.42 2.97
N ASN A 80 3.98 1.84 1.82
CA ASN A 80 4.84 2.25 0.71
C ASN A 80 5.47 3.59 1.06
N ASN A 81 6.78 3.70 0.95
CA ASN A 81 7.50 4.94 1.17
C ASN A 81 8.42 5.23 -0.02
N VAL A 82 8.66 6.51 -0.28
CA VAL A 82 9.50 6.96 -1.38
C VAL A 82 10.77 7.59 -0.82
N VAL A 83 11.93 7.14 -1.30
CA VAL A 83 13.22 7.74 -0.99
C VAL A 83 13.79 8.38 -2.24
N ILE A 84 13.85 9.71 -2.26
CA ILE A 84 14.36 10.48 -3.40
C ILE A 84 15.82 10.87 -3.13
N CYS A 85 16.73 10.35 -3.95
CA CYS A 85 18.13 10.76 -3.97
C CYS A 85 18.30 11.94 -4.93
N GLY A 86 18.40 13.13 -4.37
CA GLY A 86 18.54 14.40 -5.06
C GLY A 86 17.33 15.30 -4.81
N ALA A 87 17.56 16.56 -4.46
CA ALA A 87 16.52 17.56 -4.23
C ALA A 87 16.46 18.60 -5.36
N GLY A 88 16.81 18.19 -6.58
CA GLY A 88 16.81 19.05 -7.77
C GLY A 88 15.42 19.47 -8.23
N HIS A 89 15.36 20.23 -9.33
CA HIS A 89 14.12 20.77 -9.88
C HIS A 89 13.09 19.70 -10.31
N ILE A 90 13.55 18.49 -10.68
CA ILE A 90 12.68 17.34 -10.99
C ILE A 90 12.06 16.76 -9.71
N SER A 91 12.77 16.79 -8.59
CA SER A 91 12.31 16.22 -7.32
C SER A 91 11.12 16.99 -6.74
N ILE A 92 11.03 18.31 -6.98
CA ILE A 92 9.96 19.16 -6.44
C ILE A 92 8.55 18.70 -6.88
N PRO A 93 8.24 18.53 -8.18
CA PRO A 93 6.95 17.99 -8.59
C PRO A 93 6.75 16.53 -8.14
N ILE A 94 7.81 15.70 -8.06
CA ILE A 94 7.70 14.32 -7.54
C ILE A 94 7.23 14.34 -6.07
N ILE A 95 7.84 15.17 -5.21
CA ILE A 95 7.47 15.32 -3.80
C ILE A 95 5.99 15.70 -3.69
N LYS A 96 5.54 16.70 -4.45
CA LYS A 96 4.13 17.13 -4.45
C LYS A 96 3.19 16.00 -4.87
N MET A 97 3.55 15.23 -5.89
CA MET A 97 2.75 14.07 -6.31
C MET A 97 2.76 12.97 -5.25
N CYS A 98 3.87 12.71 -4.57
CA CYS A 98 3.92 11.75 -3.46
C CYS A 98 2.93 12.15 -2.36
N LYS A 99 2.88 13.44 -1.99
CA LYS A 99 1.91 13.96 -1.02
C LYS A 99 0.46 13.85 -1.49
N LEU A 100 0.19 14.07 -2.78
CA LEU A 100 -1.16 13.87 -3.34
C LEU A 100 -1.58 12.40 -3.38
N LEU A 101 -0.63 11.46 -3.37
CA LEU A 101 -0.85 10.02 -3.49
C LEU A 101 -0.73 9.29 -2.15
N ASP A 102 -0.63 10.03 -1.04
CA ASP A 102 -0.42 9.51 0.32
C ASP A 102 0.79 8.56 0.39
N LEU A 103 1.88 8.95 -0.28
CA LEU A 103 3.17 8.27 -0.24
C LEU A 103 4.14 9.09 0.61
N PRO A 104 4.44 8.67 1.85
CA PRO A 104 5.48 9.29 2.67
C PRO A 104 6.79 9.37 1.91
N VAL A 105 7.40 10.56 1.87
CA VAL A 105 8.58 10.83 1.07
C VAL A 105 9.74 11.35 1.91
N THR A 106 10.88 10.66 1.81
CA THR A 106 12.16 11.08 2.35
C THR A 106 13.06 11.59 1.23
N VAL A 107 13.64 12.77 1.39
CA VAL A 107 14.52 13.39 0.38
C VAL A 107 15.93 13.54 0.91
N ILE A 108 16.92 13.16 0.10
CA ILE A 108 18.34 13.24 0.43
C ILE A 108 19.02 14.20 -0.55
N ASP A 109 19.77 15.18 -0.05
CA ASP A 109 20.70 15.99 -0.84
C ASP A 109 21.72 16.62 0.11
N ASP A 110 22.97 16.83 -0.34
CA ASP A 110 24.02 17.43 0.50
C ASP A 110 24.05 18.96 0.45
N ARG A 111 23.11 19.60 -0.28
CA ARG A 111 23.00 21.05 -0.42
C ARG A 111 21.79 21.60 0.33
N ILE A 112 22.07 22.44 1.33
CA ILE A 112 21.06 23.06 2.20
C ILE A 112 19.94 23.80 1.43
N THR A 113 20.27 24.54 0.38
CA THR A 113 19.25 25.28 -0.39
C THR A 113 18.27 24.35 -1.11
N PHE A 114 18.73 23.16 -1.52
CA PHE A 114 17.90 22.19 -2.21
C PHE A 114 17.05 21.39 -1.22
N THR A 115 17.61 21.02 -0.07
CA THR A 115 16.85 20.39 1.01
C THR A 115 15.77 21.32 1.57
N ASP A 116 16.06 22.62 1.74
CA ASP A 116 15.04 23.62 2.11
C ASP A 116 13.88 23.65 1.10
N ASN A 117 14.17 23.54 -0.20
CA ASN A 117 13.13 23.49 -1.23
C ASN A 117 12.31 22.20 -1.16
N ALA A 118 12.92 21.07 -0.81
CA ALA A 118 12.21 19.82 -0.59
C ALA A 118 11.25 19.92 0.60
N VAL A 119 11.67 20.55 1.71
CA VAL A 119 10.79 20.84 2.86
C VAL A 119 9.61 21.70 2.41
N ARG A 120 9.87 22.82 1.70
CA ARG A 120 8.81 23.70 1.18
C ARG A 120 7.85 23.01 0.20
N ALA A 121 8.33 21.98 -0.49
CA ALA A 121 7.50 21.17 -1.40
C ALA A 121 6.61 20.17 -0.66
N GLY A 122 6.83 19.97 0.64
CA GLY A 122 6.02 19.10 1.50
C GLY A 122 6.63 17.74 1.79
N ALA A 123 7.96 17.56 1.64
CA ALA A 123 8.60 16.29 2.00
C ALA A 123 8.43 15.97 3.49
N ASP A 124 8.11 14.71 3.81
CA ASP A 124 7.88 14.27 5.19
C ASP A 124 9.17 14.24 6.00
N ASN A 125 10.27 13.78 5.37
CA ASN A 125 11.60 13.79 5.96
C ASN A 125 12.61 14.33 4.94
N VAL A 126 13.59 15.09 5.43
CA VAL A 126 14.68 15.61 4.60
C VAL A 126 16.02 15.42 5.30
N ILE A 127 16.97 14.78 4.62
CA ILE A 127 18.30 14.48 5.13
C ILE A 127 19.32 15.32 4.35
N CYS A 128 19.90 16.32 5.03
CA CYS A 128 20.92 17.19 4.45
C CYS A 128 22.33 16.65 4.68
N GLU A 129 22.68 15.54 4.03
CA GLU A 129 23.98 14.87 4.15
C GLU A 129 24.44 14.30 2.80
N ALA A 130 25.71 13.85 2.75
CA ALA A 130 26.20 13.07 1.60
C ALA A 130 25.34 11.80 1.40
N PHE A 131 24.99 11.50 0.14
CA PHE A 131 24.12 10.38 -0.22
C PHE A 131 24.55 9.07 0.42
N GLU A 132 25.84 8.77 0.43
CA GLU A 132 26.41 7.56 1.01
C GLU A 132 26.03 7.41 2.49
N LYS A 133 26.28 8.45 3.30
CA LYS A 133 26.01 8.46 4.74
C LYS A 133 24.52 8.40 5.05
N ALA A 134 23.70 9.09 4.26
CA ALA A 134 22.25 9.07 4.42
C ALA A 134 21.68 7.67 4.10
N LEU A 135 22.14 7.05 3.02
CA LEU A 135 21.69 5.71 2.59
C LEU A 135 22.20 4.59 3.51
N ASP A 136 23.30 4.78 4.23
CA ASP A 136 23.73 3.84 5.27
C ASP A 136 22.73 3.76 6.43
N ARG A 137 21.94 4.82 6.68
CA ARG A 137 20.89 4.85 7.72
C ARG A 137 19.51 4.41 7.22
N ILE A 138 19.35 4.22 5.91
CA ILE A 138 18.09 3.80 5.30
C ILE A 138 18.26 2.35 4.86
N GLU A 139 17.66 1.42 5.60
CA GLU A 139 17.77 -0.01 5.30
C GLU A 139 17.04 -0.38 4.00
N GLY A 140 15.86 0.19 3.77
CA GLY A 140 14.94 -0.24 2.71
C GLY A 140 14.16 -1.50 3.08
N ASP A 141 13.05 -1.72 2.40
CA ASP A 141 12.23 -2.93 2.51
C ASP A 141 11.42 -3.16 1.23
N ASN A 142 10.64 -4.23 1.20
CA ASN A 142 9.75 -4.55 0.07
C ASN A 142 8.61 -3.54 -0.20
N GLY A 143 8.50 -2.45 0.56
CA GLY A 143 7.61 -1.30 0.32
C GLY A 143 8.37 0.00 0.02
N THR A 144 9.70 -0.04 -0.08
CA THR A 144 10.53 1.15 -0.30
C THR A 144 10.80 1.38 -1.79
N TYR A 145 10.47 2.57 -2.27
CA TYR A 145 10.64 3.01 -3.65
C TYR A 145 11.79 4.02 -3.73
N PHE A 146 12.92 3.59 -4.26
CA PHE A 146 14.07 4.47 -4.46
C PHE A 146 13.99 5.18 -5.81
N ILE A 147 14.08 6.51 -5.79
CA ILE A 147 14.10 7.38 -6.97
C ILE A 147 15.43 8.12 -7.00
N ILE A 148 16.30 7.77 -7.94
CA ILE A 148 17.63 8.36 -8.11
C ILE A 148 17.54 9.45 -9.18
N VAL A 149 17.51 10.71 -8.73
CA VAL A 149 17.40 11.93 -9.54
C VAL A 149 18.48 12.94 -9.14
N THR A 150 19.72 12.47 -9.04
CA THR A 150 20.84 13.27 -8.51
C THR A 150 21.37 14.30 -9.52
N ARG A 151 22.31 15.13 -9.06
CA ARG A 151 22.95 16.18 -9.88
C ARG A 151 24.03 15.70 -10.86
N GLY A 152 24.32 14.40 -10.96
CA GLY A 152 25.40 13.94 -11.85
C GLY A 152 25.75 12.45 -11.73
N HIS A 153 26.41 11.93 -12.78
CA HIS A 153 26.66 10.49 -12.97
C HIS A 153 27.37 9.84 -11.79
N ARG A 154 28.34 10.54 -11.19
CA ARG A 154 29.06 10.07 -10.00
C ARG A 154 28.12 9.83 -8.82
N TYR A 155 27.14 10.70 -8.60
CA TYR A 155 26.20 10.57 -7.49
C TYR A 155 25.14 9.51 -7.78
N ASP A 156 24.70 9.36 -9.03
CA ASP A 156 23.83 8.25 -9.43
C ASP A 156 24.49 6.90 -9.16
N GLN A 157 25.78 6.76 -9.50
CA GLN A 157 26.57 5.56 -9.20
C GLN A 157 26.64 5.27 -7.71
N ILE A 158 26.98 6.27 -6.88
CA ILE A 158 27.06 6.12 -5.42
C ILE A 158 25.71 5.66 -4.86
N CYS A 159 24.61 6.30 -5.28
CA CYS A 159 23.28 5.93 -4.81
C CYS A 159 22.91 4.52 -5.25
N LEU A 160 23.10 4.18 -6.52
CA LEU A 160 22.72 2.87 -7.05
C LEU A 160 23.54 1.75 -6.39
N GLN A 161 24.84 1.94 -6.17
CA GLN A 161 25.69 0.96 -5.47
C GLN A 161 25.21 0.69 -4.04
N LYS A 162 24.79 1.72 -3.30
CA LYS A 162 24.25 1.56 -1.95
C LYS A 162 22.86 0.92 -1.94
N ILE A 163 22.03 1.22 -2.94
CA ILE A 163 20.62 0.82 -2.98
C ILE A 163 20.43 -0.59 -3.56
N ILE A 164 21.24 -1.01 -4.53
CA ILE A 164 21.02 -2.27 -5.27
C ILE A 164 21.15 -3.53 -4.39
N GLU A 165 21.86 -3.42 -3.26
CA GLU A 165 22.01 -4.49 -2.27
C GLU A 165 20.93 -4.46 -1.18
N LYS A 166 20.13 -3.39 -1.11
CA LYS A 166 19.05 -3.23 -0.13
C LYS A 166 17.78 -3.93 -0.60
N GLU A 167 16.96 -4.36 0.35
CA GLU A 167 15.59 -4.75 0.03
C GLU A 167 14.81 -3.52 -0.47
N ASN A 168 14.05 -3.69 -1.55
CA ASN A 168 13.32 -2.59 -2.20
C ASN A 168 12.10 -3.11 -2.97
N ALA A 169 11.11 -2.24 -3.17
CA ALA A 169 9.99 -2.46 -4.08
C ALA A 169 10.31 -2.00 -5.51
N TYR A 170 11.19 -1.00 -5.63
CA TYR A 170 11.47 -0.31 -6.88
C TYR A 170 12.78 0.48 -6.78
N ILE A 171 13.56 0.45 -7.85
CA ILE A 171 14.70 1.35 -8.06
C ILE A 171 14.53 2.01 -9.42
N GLY A 172 14.31 3.32 -9.42
CA GLY A 172 14.26 4.12 -10.63
C GLY A 172 15.49 5.01 -10.71
N MET A 173 16.16 5.05 -11.87
CA MET A 173 17.32 5.91 -12.07
C MET A 173 17.17 6.79 -13.31
N ILE A 174 17.31 8.10 -13.10
CA ILE A 174 17.31 9.09 -14.18
C ILE A 174 18.58 8.98 -15.03
N GLY A 175 18.43 9.28 -16.32
CA GLY A 175 19.56 9.43 -17.23
C GLY A 175 19.19 9.06 -18.66
N SER A 176 20.00 9.53 -19.62
CA SER A 176 19.90 9.05 -21.00
C SER A 176 20.30 7.58 -21.09
N ARG A 177 19.76 6.83 -22.06
CA ARG A 177 20.09 5.41 -22.28
C ARG A 177 21.60 5.14 -22.34
N SER A 178 22.37 6.05 -22.96
CA SER A 178 23.82 5.93 -23.06
C SER A 178 24.54 6.14 -21.72
N ARG A 179 24.10 7.12 -20.92
CA ARG A 179 24.67 7.38 -19.59
C ARG A 179 24.35 6.26 -18.62
N VAL A 180 23.10 5.82 -18.63
CA VAL A 180 22.60 4.70 -17.84
C VAL A 180 23.41 3.45 -18.09
N ARG A 181 23.64 3.09 -19.36
CA ARG A 181 24.45 1.92 -19.72
C ARG A 181 25.83 1.97 -19.08
N LYS A 182 26.55 3.10 -19.17
CA LYS A 182 27.87 3.25 -18.54
C LYS A 182 27.84 3.08 -17.02
N VAL A 183 26.77 3.54 -16.37
CA VAL A 183 26.59 3.35 -14.92
C VAL A 183 26.38 1.87 -14.60
N LEU A 184 25.53 1.18 -15.35
CA LEU A 184 25.26 -0.25 -15.14
C LEU A 184 26.49 -1.11 -15.42
N ASP A 185 27.21 -0.86 -16.52
CA ASP A 185 28.42 -1.62 -16.89
C ASP A 185 29.50 -1.47 -15.82
N TYR A 186 29.72 -0.24 -15.32
CA TYR A 186 30.66 0.00 -14.21
C TYR A 186 30.27 -0.74 -12.93
N ILE A 187 28.99 -0.81 -12.60
CA ILE A 187 28.51 -1.50 -11.40
C ILE A 187 28.58 -3.03 -11.57
N GLU A 188 28.35 -3.54 -12.77
CA GLU A 188 28.56 -4.94 -13.12
C GLU A 188 30.03 -5.35 -12.96
N GLU A 189 30.97 -4.50 -13.40
CA GLU A 189 32.41 -4.70 -13.18
C GLU A 189 32.80 -4.74 -11.70
N GLN A 190 32.02 -4.11 -10.80
CA GLN A 190 32.22 -4.20 -9.34
C GLN A 190 31.61 -5.47 -8.72
N GLY A 191 31.04 -6.37 -9.53
CA GLY A 191 30.57 -7.68 -9.09
C GLY A 191 29.06 -7.79 -8.82
N ILE A 192 28.27 -6.75 -9.11
CA ILE A 192 26.81 -6.82 -9.02
C ILE A 192 26.26 -7.61 -10.21
N SER A 193 25.42 -8.61 -9.95
CA SER A 193 24.89 -9.47 -11.01
C SER A 193 23.98 -8.72 -11.97
N ARG A 194 24.02 -9.11 -13.25
CA ARG A 194 23.12 -8.58 -14.28
C ARG A 194 21.64 -8.76 -13.93
N GLU A 195 21.31 -9.83 -13.23
CA GLU A 195 19.94 -10.09 -12.76
C GLU A 195 19.44 -8.97 -11.83
N LYS A 196 20.26 -8.52 -10.86
CA LYS A 196 19.91 -7.39 -9.99
C LYS A 196 19.80 -6.10 -10.80
N LEU A 197 20.76 -5.84 -11.69
CA LEU A 197 20.77 -4.62 -12.52
C LEU A 197 19.55 -4.53 -13.46
N ASN A 198 19.08 -5.66 -13.97
CA ASN A 198 17.88 -5.70 -14.83
C ASN A 198 16.59 -5.32 -14.10
N LYS A 199 16.58 -5.29 -12.75
CA LYS A 199 15.44 -4.81 -11.94
C LYS A 199 15.43 -3.29 -11.77
N VAL A 200 16.48 -2.58 -12.22
CA VAL A 200 16.55 -1.12 -12.16
C VAL A 200 15.77 -0.51 -13.33
N TYR A 201 14.80 0.34 -13.03
CA TYR A 201 13.99 1.05 -14.02
C TYR A 201 14.76 2.24 -14.55
N THR A 202 15.31 2.08 -15.76
CA THR A 202 16.17 3.10 -16.33
C THR A 202 16.16 3.13 -17.87
N PRO A 203 15.99 4.31 -18.50
CA PRO A 203 15.60 5.59 -17.91
C PRO A 203 14.30 5.48 -17.11
N ILE A 204 14.27 6.15 -15.95
CA ILE A 204 13.12 6.14 -15.04
C ILE A 204 11.87 6.73 -15.71
N GLY A 205 10.71 6.19 -15.37
CA GLY A 205 9.40 6.69 -15.81
C GLY A 205 8.90 6.03 -17.11
N LEU A 206 7.58 6.15 -17.33
CA LEU A 206 6.94 5.66 -18.55
C LEU A 206 7.37 6.49 -19.77
N SER A 207 7.45 5.84 -20.93
CA SER A 207 7.78 6.52 -22.20
C SER A 207 6.56 7.29 -22.74
N ILE A 208 6.29 8.47 -22.18
CA ILE A 208 5.16 9.33 -22.54
C ILE A 208 5.56 10.60 -23.32
N GLY A 209 6.85 10.73 -23.69
CA GLY A 209 7.36 11.93 -24.37
C GLY A 209 7.49 13.15 -23.46
N ALA A 210 7.77 12.95 -22.17
CA ALA A 210 7.91 14.03 -21.19
C ALA A 210 9.11 14.94 -21.48
N GLU A 211 8.90 16.26 -21.43
CA GLU A 211 9.92 17.29 -21.66
C GLU A 211 10.13 18.19 -20.43
N THR A 212 9.05 18.57 -19.75
CA THR A 212 9.13 19.46 -18.59
C THR A 212 9.39 18.68 -17.30
N PRO A 213 9.94 19.31 -16.23
CA PRO A 213 10.13 18.64 -14.94
C PRO A 213 8.83 18.07 -14.35
N ALA A 214 7.70 18.73 -14.60
CA ALA A 214 6.39 18.25 -14.17
C ALA A 214 5.94 17.01 -14.95
N GLU A 215 6.10 17.01 -16.28
CA GLU A 215 5.80 15.83 -17.11
C GLU A 215 6.71 14.65 -16.78
N ILE A 216 7.98 14.90 -16.52
CA ILE A 216 8.93 13.86 -16.09
C ILE A 216 8.47 13.26 -14.76
N ALA A 217 8.03 14.11 -13.81
CA ALA A 217 7.46 13.62 -12.56
C ALA A 217 6.19 12.79 -12.79
N VAL A 218 5.29 13.20 -13.70
CA VAL A 218 4.12 12.39 -14.09
C VAL A 218 4.57 11.02 -14.61
N ALA A 219 5.55 10.98 -15.52
CA ALA A 219 6.07 9.75 -16.10
C ALA A 219 6.64 8.80 -15.03
N ILE A 220 7.41 9.36 -14.08
CA ILE A 220 8.01 8.63 -12.96
C ILE A 220 6.92 8.08 -12.04
N MET A 221 6.01 8.94 -11.60
CA MET A 221 4.96 8.54 -10.66
C MET A 221 3.97 7.57 -11.27
N ALA A 222 3.67 7.69 -12.57
CA ALA A 222 2.89 6.70 -13.30
C ALA A 222 3.56 5.32 -13.30
N GLN A 223 4.88 5.25 -13.50
CA GLN A 223 5.64 4.00 -13.41
C GLN A 223 5.66 3.44 -11.97
N VAL A 224 5.84 4.30 -10.97
CA VAL A 224 5.79 3.91 -9.54
C VAL A 224 4.42 3.30 -9.21
N ILE A 225 3.33 3.93 -9.62
CA ILE A 225 1.96 3.41 -9.44
C ILE A 225 1.78 2.10 -10.19
N GLU A 226 2.28 2.01 -11.42
CA GLU A 226 2.21 0.78 -12.22
C GLU A 226 2.88 -0.39 -11.50
N VAL A 227 4.11 -0.20 -10.99
CA VAL A 227 4.85 -1.24 -10.26
C VAL A 227 4.14 -1.59 -8.94
N LYS A 228 3.73 -0.58 -8.17
CA LYS A 228 2.96 -0.73 -6.94
C LYS A 228 1.72 -1.58 -7.12
N ASN A 229 0.99 -1.38 -8.22
CA ASN A 229 -0.27 -2.07 -8.48
C ASN A 229 -0.12 -3.39 -9.26
N LYS A 230 0.92 -3.55 -10.09
CA LYS A 230 1.17 -4.80 -10.84
C LYS A 230 1.57 -5.93 -9.91
N GLU A 231 2.43 -5.65 -8.94
CA GLU A 231 3.01 -6.72 -8.14
C GLU A 231 2.10 -7.18 -7.00
N ARG A 232 1.22 -6.35 -6.41
CA ARG A 232 0.60 -6.67 -5.11
C ARG A 232 -0.80 -6.05 -4.90
N GLY A 233 -1.71 -6.81 -4.29
CA GLY A 233 -3.03 -6.30 -3.84
C GLY A 233 -2.93 -5.43 -2.57
N SER A 234 -3.95 -4.62 -2.30
CA SER A 234 -3.99 -3.62 -1.23
C SER A 234 -4.47 -4.18 0.12
N GLY A 235 -3.68 -5.00 0.81
CA GLY A 235 -3.96 -5.42 2.20
C GLY A 235 -3.18 -4.58 3.22
N ASN A 236 -3.59 -3.34 3.50
CA ASN A 236 -2.91 -2.53 4.52
C ASN A 236 -3.91 -1.80 5.42
N TYR A 237 -3.58 -1.70 6.70
CA TYR A 237 -4.20 -0.77 7.64
C TYR A 237 -3.41 0.54 7.58
N SER A 238 -3.96 1.55 6.90
CA SER A 238 -3.33 2.88 6.88
C SER A 238 -3.26 3.47 8.30
N GLU A 239 -2.35 4.41 8.52
CA GLU A 239 -2.25 5.13 9.79
C GLU A 239 -3.60 5.75 10.19
N ASP A 240 -4.33 6.34 9.23
CA ASP A 240 -5.65 6.91 9.49
C ASP A 240 -6.66 5.87 9.98
N ILE A 241 -6.65 4.67 9.41
CA ILE A 241 -7.54 3.57 9.83
C ILE A 241 -7.13 3.08 11.22
N LEU A 242 -5.83 2.88 11.48
CA LEU A 242 -5.34 2.47 12.80
C LEU A 242 -5.67 3.52 13.87
N ASN A 243 -5.49 4.79 13.56
CA ASN A 243 -5.83 5.92 14.42
C ASN A 243 -7.35 5.98 14.64
N ALA A 244 -8.18 5.81 13.62
CA ALA A 244 -9.64 5.76 13.77
C ALA A 244 -10.09 4.66 14.75
N ILE A 245 -9.41 3.51 14.72
CA ILE A 245 -9.71 2.38 15.58
C ILE A 245 -9.21 2.64 17.02
N MET A 246 -7.98 3.14 17.17
CA MET A 246 -7.25 3.16 18.45
C MET A 246 -7.26 4.49 19.21
N ASN A 247 -7.54 5.62 18.55
CA ASN A 247 -7.45 6.96 19.13
C ASN A 247 -8.42 7.14 20.31
N GLU A 248 -7.95 7.75 21.40
CA GLU A 248 -8.73 8.01 22.61
C GLU A 248 -10.03 8.77 22.32
N ASN A 249 -10.00 9.75 21.41
CA ASN A 249 -11.17 10.57 21.08
C ASN A 249 -12.27 9.79 20.34
N THR A 250 -11.92 8.70 19.66
CA THR A 250 -12.88 7.85 18.94
C THR A 250 -13.09 6.51 19.64
N ARG A 251 -12.37 6.24 20.74
CA ARG A 251 -12.33 4.92 21.40
C ARG A 251 -13.67 4.52 21.97
N ASP A 252 -14.38 5.47 22.57
CA ASP A 252 -15.66 5.23 23.25
C ASP A 252 -16.86 5.33 22.31
N ILE A 253 -16.63 5.64 21.02
CA ILE A 253 -17.68 5.69 20.01
C ILE A 253 -17.76 4.30 19.34
N PRO A 254 -18.91 3.60 19.46
CA PRO A 254 -19.11 2.34 18.75
C PRO A 254 -18.87 2.52 17.25
N LYS A 255 -18.14 1.59 16.65
CA LYS A 255 -17.69 1.72 15.26
C LYS A 255 -17.69 0.37 14.55
N ALA A 256 -17.75 0.40 13.23
CA ALA A 256 -17.62 -0.78 12.39
C ALA A 256 -16.55 -0.56 11.32
N GLN A 257 -15.87 -1.65 10.97
CA GLN A 257 -14.96 -1.70 9.84
C GLN A 257 -15.69 -2.25 8.62
N VAL A 258 -15.51 -1.56 7.50
CA VAL A 258 -15.99 -1.95 6.17
C VAL A 258 -14.77 -2.29 5.33
N THR A 259 -14.71 -3.50 4.76
CA THR A 259 -13.57 -3.97 3.95
C THR A 259 -14.07 -4.54 2.62
N ILE A 260 -13.53 -4.08 1.49
CA ILE A 260 -13.75 -4.76 0.20
C ILE A 260 -12.97 -6.08 0.22
N VAL A 261 -13.64 -7.22 0.18
CA VAL A 261 -13.00 -8.56 0.23
C VAL A 261 -12.92 -9.24 -1.14
N SER A 262 -13.73 -8.78 -2.10
CA SER A 262 -13.76 -9.30 -3.47
C SER A 262 -14.19 -8.21 -4.45
N ARG A 263 -13.68 -8.28 -5.68
CA ARG A 263 -14.00 -7.37 -6.78
C ARG A 263 -14.01 -8.12 -8.10
N ARG A 264 -15.03 -7.87 -8.92
CA ARG A 264 -15.13 -8.32 -10.31
C ARG A 264 -15.54 -7.15 -11.21
N GLY A 265 -14.88 -7.03 -12.36
CA GLY A 265 -15.09 -5.91 -13.28
C GLY A 265 -14.52 -4.59 -12.77
N SER A 266 -15.02 -3.50 -13.34
CA SER A 266 -14.60 -2.15 -12.97
C SER A 266 -15.22 -1.77 -11.62
N ALA A 267 -14.39 -1.52 -10.62
CA ALA A 267 -14.86 -1.04 -9.32
C ALA A 267 -13.94 0.07 -8.81
N PRO A 268 -14.43 0.96 -7.94
CA PRO A 268 -13.74 2.21 -7.62
C PRO A 268 -12.47 2.02 -6.77
N ARG A 269 -12.38 0.92 -6.01
CA ARG A 269 -11.25 0.62 -5.13
C ARG A 269 -10.86 -0.86 -5.18
N GLU A 270 -9.66 -1.16 -4.69
CA GLU A 270 -9.05 -2.49 -4.73
C GLU A 270 -9.43 -3.34 -3.50
N VAL A 271 -9.28 -4.67 -3.64
CA VAL A 271 -9.50 -5.63 -2.55
C VAL A 271 -8.56 -5.33 -1.37
N GLY A 272 -9.14 -5.26 -0.18
CA GLY A 272 -8.49 -4.90 1.09
C GLY A 272 -8.57 -3.42 1.43
N THR A 273 -9.18 -2.59 0.59
CA THR A 273 -9.53 -1.21 0.97
C THR A 273 -10.49 -1.22 2.18
N LYS A 274 -10.17 -0.41 3.19
CA LYS A 274 -10.92 -0.31 4.44
C LYS A 274 -11.50 1.08 4.64
N MET A 275 -12.63 1.13 5.34
CA MET A 275 -13.25 2.34 5.84
C MET A 275 -13.79 2.07 7.25
N ILE A 276 -13.64 3.03 8.15
CA ILE A 276 -14.23 3.00 9.49
C ILE A 276 -15.45 3.90 9.53
N VAL A 277 -16.56 3.37 10.04
CA VAL A 277 -17.80 4.11 10.25
C VAL A 277 -18.07 4.17 11.75
N LEU A 278 -18.14 5.37 12.29
CA LEU A 278 -18.45 5.64 13.69
C LEU A 278 -19.95 5.85 13.87
N LYS A 279 -20.50 5.52 15.06
CA LYS A 279 -21.92 5.67 15.37
C LYS A 279 -22.43 7.12 15.29
N ASP A 280 -21.55 8.10 15.43
CA ASP A 280 -21.85 9.52 15.27
C ASP A 280 -21.98 9.98 13.79
N GLY A 281 -21.74 9.08 12.84
CA GLY A 281 -21.80 9.33 11.39
C GLY A 281 -20.45 9.71 10.77
N THR A 282 -19.39 9.85 11.56
CA THR A 282 -18.04 10.10 11.05
C THR A 282 -17.55 8.90 10.23
N MET A 283 -16.95 9.17 9.07
CA MET A 283 -16.36 8.17 8.19
C MET A 283 -14.87 8.48 7.99
N ILE A 284 -14.02 7.47 8.17
CA ILE A 284 -12.58 7.59 7.98
C ILE A 284 -12.14 6.56 6.95
N GLY A 285 -11.47 7.04 5.89
CA GLY A 285 -11.25 6.27 4.67
C GLY A 285 -12.47 6.29 3.74
N THR A 286 -12.33 5.67 2.58
CA THR A 286 -13.39 5.55 1.57
C THR A 286 -13.17 4.28 0.78
N ILE A 287 -14.25 3.54 0.52
CA ILE A 287 -14.22 2.41 -0.41
C ILE A 287 -14.67 2.81 -1.83
N GLY A 288 -15.06 4.07 -2.02
CA GLY A 288 -15.53 4.65 -3.27
C GLY A 288 -16.95 4.24 -3.63
N GLY A 289 -17.49 4.79 -4.73
CA GLY A 289 -18.74 4.33 -5.32
C GLY A 289 -20.02 5.09 -4.92
N GLY A 290 -19.91 6.30 -4.34
CA GLY A 290 -21.05 7.20 -4.14
C GLY A 290 -22.21 6.56 -3.37
N CYS A 291 -23.31 6.24 -4.05
CA CYS A 291 -24.50 5.60 -3.49
C CYS A 291 -24.22 4.28 -2.75
N VAL A 292 -23.21 3.50 -3.18
CA VAL A 292 -22.78 2.29 -2.46
C VAL A 292 -22.32 2.62 -1.03
N GLU A 293 -21.64 3.75 -0.82
CA GLU A 293 -21.19 4.15 0.53
C GLU A 293 -22.37 4.49 1.45
N ALA A 294 -23.47 5.04 0.92
CA ALA A 294 -24.65 5.35 1.71
C ALA A 294 -25.33 4.08 2.26
N ASN A 295 -25.48 3.05 1.41
CA ASN A 295 -26.03 1.75 1.83
C ASN A 295 -25.12 1.05 2.85
N LEU A 296 -23.81 1.15 2.66
CA LEU A 296 -22.85 0.54 3.58
C LEU A 296 -22.77 1.27 4.92
N ARG A 297 -23.05 2.57 4.96
CA ARG A 297 -23.22 3.30 6.22
C ARG A 297 -24.37 2.73 7.03
N LEU A 298 -25.50 2.45 6.38
CA LEU A 298 -26.65 1.83 7.05
C LEU A 298 -26.30 0.43 7.57
N ALA A 299 -25.64 -0.38 6.75
CA ALA A 299 -25.19 -1.71 7.15
C ALA A 299 -24.19 -1.67 8.32
N ALA A 300 -23.26 -0.71 8.32
CA ALA A 300 -22.33 -0.49 9.42
C ALA A 300 -23.07 -0.13 10.71
N PHE A 301 -24.06 0.76 10.68
CA PHE A 301 -24.89 1.06 11.85
C PHE A 301 -25.65 -0.17 12.35
N GLN A 302 -26.27 -0.94 11.46
CA GLN A 302 -26.96 -2.18 11.84
C GLN A 302 -26.01 -3.21 12.44
N SER A 303 -24.78 -3.30 11.91
CA SER A 303 -23.73 -4.18 12.42
C SER A 303 -23.31 -3.78 13.85
N ILE A 304 -23.15 -2.48 14.10
CA ILE A 304 -22.88 -1.91 15.43
C ILE A 304 -24.01 -2.22 16.40
N GLU A 305 -25.27 -1.93 16.02
CA GLU A 305 -26.42 -2.08 16.90
C GLU A 305 -26.71 -3.53 17.27
N ASN A 306 -26.60 -4.43 16.30
CA ASN A 306 -26.91 -5.84 16.52
C ASN A 306 -25.70 -6.68 16.95
N ASN A 307 -24.51 -6.07 16.97
CA ASN A 307 -23.23 -6.75 17.15
C ASN A 307 -23.08 -7.97 16.22
N LYS A 308 -23.37 -7.78 14.93
CA LYS A 308 -23.35 -8.85 13.92
C LYS A 308 -22.51 -8.47 12.72
N CYS A 309 -21.70 -9.40 12.25
CA CYS A 309 -20.96 -9.26 11.01
C CYS A 309 -21.84 -9.58 9.80
N GLN A 310 -21.52 -8.98 8.66
CA GLN A 310 -22.27 -9.14 7.43
C GLN A 310 -21.33 -9.17 6.22
N LEU A 311 -21.66 -10.01 5.24
CA LEU A 311 -21.04 -9.98 3.91
C LEU A 311 -22.08 -9.48 2.91
N ILE A 312 -21.80 -8.35 2.28
CA ILE A 312 -22.73 -7.63 1.40
C ILE A 312 -22.17 -7.66 -0.01
N GLN A 313 -22.99 -8.05 -0.97
CA GLN A 313 -22.65 -7.91 -2.38
C GLN A 313 -23.29 -6.63 -2.92
N ALA A 314 -22.47 -5.76 -3.50
CA ALA A 314 -22.95 -4.59 -4.24
C ALA A 314 -22.68 -4.79 -5.73
N ASP A 315 -23.75 -4.73 -6.53
CA ASP A 315 -23.71 -4.83 -7.97
C ASP A 315 -23.97 -3.46 -8.59
N MET A 316 -22.99 -2.93 -9.33
CA MET A 316 -23.07 -1.62 -10.00
C MET A 316 -23.21 -1.76 -11.52
N THR A 317 -23.70 -2.90 -12.01
CA THR A 317 -23.82 -3.20 -13.46
C THR A 317 -25.22 -2.95 -14.03
N GLY A 318 -26.24 -2.72 -13.19
CA GLY A 318 -27.65 -2.60 -13.59
C GLY A 318 -28.07 -1.19 -14.05
N SER A 319 -29.24 -1.09 -14.70
CA SER A 319 -29.81 0.18 -15.17
C SER A 319 -30.15 1.17 -14.04
N GLU A 320 -30.49 0.69 -12.84
CA GLU A 320 -30.66 1.52 -11.64
C GLU A 320 -29.35 2.22 -11.22
N ALA A 321 -28.19 1.67 -11.61
CA ALA A 321 -26.90 2.28 -11.36
C ALA A 321 -26.65 3.54 -12.22
N GLU A 322 -27.22 3.61 -13.43
CA GLU A 322 -27.12 4.81 -14.28
C GLU A 322 -27.92 5.99 -13.71
N ASP A 323 -29.13 5.72 -13.20
CA ASP A 323 -30.02 6.74 -12.62
C ASP A 323 -29.49 7.27 -11.27
N ASP A 324 -28.82 6.42 -10.48
CA ASP A 324 -28.17 6.78 -9.22
C ASP A 324 -26.73 7.32 -9.38
N GLY A 325 -26.25 7.50 -10.62
CA GLY A 325 -24.93 8.08 -10.91
C GLY A 325 -23.73 7.15 -10.65
N MET A 326 -23.96 5.84 -10.55
CA MET A 326 -22.95 4.79 -10.36
C MET A 326 -22.40 4.30 -11.71
N VAL A 327 -21.25 4.84 -12.13
CA VAL A 327 -20.64 4.55 -13.46
C VAL A 327 -19.61 3.40 -13.41
N CYS A 328 -19.36 2.79 -12.25
CA CYS A 328 -18.25 1.85 -12.13
C CYS A 328 -18.48 0.49 -12.79
N GLY A 329 -19.71 0.00 -12.98
CA GLY A 329 -19.97 -1.16 -13.86
C GLY A 329 -19.37 -2.50 -13.39
N GLY A 330 -19.18 -2.71 -12.09
CA GLY A 330 -18.63 -3.95 -11.54
C GLY A 330 -19.32 -4.39 -10.24
N ILE A 331 -18.89 -5.56 -9.74
CA ILE A 331 -19.46 -6.20 -8.56
C ILE A 331 -18.39 -6.27 -7.48
N VAL A 332 -18.73 -5.87 -6.26
CA VAL A 332 -17.85 -5.97 -5.09
C VAL A 332 -18.55 -6.74 -3.97
N GLU A 333 -17.77 -7.52 -3.22
CA GLU A 333 -18.23 -8.08 -1.94
C GLU A 333 -17.51 -7.35 -0.81
N ILE A 334 -18.29 -6.92 0.17
CA ILE A 334 -17.88 -6.05 1.25
C ILE A 334 -18.20 -6.74 2.58
N TYR A 335 -17.17 -6.93 3.39
CA TYR A 335 -17.32 -7.45 4.75
C TYR A 335 -17.45 -6.29 5.73
N VAL A 336 -18.48 -6.33 6.57
CA VAL A 336 -18.76 -5.36 7.62
C VAL A 336 -18.69 -6.06 8.96
N GLU A 337 -17.86 -5.54 9.87
CA GLU A 337 -17.70 -6.07 11.22
C GLU A 337 -17.76 -4.96 12.28
N PRO A 338 -18.43 -5.18 13.42
CA PRO A 338 -18.38 -4.25 14.54
C PRO A 338 -17.02 -4.37 15.24
N LEU A 339 -16.43 -3.22 15.60
CA LEU A 339 -15.20 -3.15 16.38
C LEU A 339 -15.57 -2.81 17.82
N LEU A 340 -15.49 -3.81 18.69
CA LEU A 340 -15.74 -3.70 20.13
C LEU A 340 -14.46 -3.73 20.97
#